data_AF-A0A956IFT2-F1
#
_entry.id   AF-A0A956IFT2-F1
#
_cell.length_a   1.000
_cell.length_b   1.000
_cell.length_c   1.000
_cell.angle_alpha   90.00
_cell.angle_beta   90.00
_cell.angle_gamma   90.00
#
_symmetry.space_group_name_H-M   'P 1'
#
loop_
_entity.id
_entity.type
_entity.pdbx_description
1 polymer ?
#
loop_
_entity_poly.entity_id
_entity_poly.type
_entity_poly.pdbx_seq_one_letter_code
_entity_poly.pdbx_strand_id
1 'polypeptide(L)'
;MARTKKETGKADEAVELLRAPAEEKYAAELDYLESIDDGPRPFTWRLSPRLVRVFVLGSTAADELDQPITQKFFGDPRTVERAIVTLASDRGLLLIG
;
A
#
# COMPACT_ATOMS: atom_id res chain seq x y z
N MET A 1 -15.98 -39.42 39.70
CA MET A 1 -14.52 -39.38 39.54
C MET A 1 -14.18 -39.37 38.06
N ALA A 2 -13.09 -38.69 37.67
CA ALA A 2 -12.49 -38.56 36.33
C ALA A 2 -13.29 -37.69 35.32
N ARG A 3 -13.00 -36.38 35.22
CA ARG A 3 -11.90 -35.72 34.46
C ARG A 3 -12.17 -35.68 32.94
N THR A 4 -12.72 -34.54 32.51
CA THR A 4 -12.25 -33.66 31.41
C THR A 4 -11.49 -34.29 30.23
N LYS A 5 -12.04 -34.09 29.03
CA LYS A 5 -11.23 -33.73 27.86
C LYS A 5 -11.92 -32.61 27.09
N LYS A 6 -11.54 -31.37 27.45
CA LYS A 6 -11.81 -30.15 26.71
C LYS A 6 -10.84 -30.18 25.53
N GLU A 7 -11.34 -30.36 24.32
CA GLU A 7 -10.53 -30.19 23.11
C GLU A 7 -10.41 -28.70 22.87
N THR A 8 -9.27 -28.18 23.30
CA THR A 8 -8.88 -26.79 23.22
C THR A 8 -8.78 -26.39 21.76
N GLY A 9 -9.68 -25.51 21.32
CA GLY A 9 -9.56 -24.82 20.06
C GLY A 9 -8.23 -24.08 20.00
N LYS A 10 -7.43 -24.41 18.98
CA LYS A 10 -6.32 -23.57 18.56
C LYS A 10 -6.91 -22.46 17.69
N ALA A 11 -7.56 -21.51 18.33
CA ALA A 11 -7.76 -20.20 17.73
C ALA A 11 -6.35 -19.63 17.60
N ASP A 12 -5.91 -19.46 16.36
CA ASP A 12 -4.74 -18.66 16.02
C ASP A 12 -4.73 -17.43 16.91
N GLU A 13 -3.62 -17.19 17.60
CA GLU A 13 -3.30 -15.90 18.20
C GLU A 13 -3.14 -14.92 17.05
N ALA A 14 -4.26 -14.51 16.46
CA ALA A 14 -4.37 -13.28 15.73
C ALA A 14 -4.04 -12.20 16.76
N VAL A 15 -2.77 -11.78 16.75
CA VAL A 15 -2.38 -10.48 17.29
C VAL A 15 -3.46 -9.53 16.81
N GLU A 16 -4.26 -9.02 17.74
CA GLU A 16 -5.36 -8.10 17.44
C GLU A 16 -4.69 -6.82 16.94
N LEU A 17 -4.35 -6.82 15.65
CA LEU A 17 -3.63 -5.78 14.95
C LEU A 17 -4.58 -4.59 14.86
N LEU A 18 -4.44 -3.68 15.83
CA LEU A 18 -5.20 -2.43 15.87
C LEU A 18 -5.08 -1.63 14.56
N ARG A 19 -3.98 -1.84 13.82
CA ARG A 19 -3.78 -1.32 12.46
C ARG A 19 -2.90 -2.28 11.67
N ALA A 20 -3.48 -2.94 10.67
CA ALA A 20 -2.72 -3.73 9.70
C ALA A 20 -1.80 -2.82 8.86
N PRO A 21 -0.65 -3.35 8.37
CA PRO A 21 0.19 -2.67 7.38
C PRO A 21 -0.60 -2.24 6.14
N ALA A 22 -0.16 -1.19 5.46
CA ALA A 22 -0.85 -0.68 4.27
C ALA A 22 -0.82 -1.71 3.13
N GLU A 23 0.25 -2.49 3.04
CA GLU A 23 0.45 -3.55 2.07
C GLU A 23 -0.58 -4.67 2.21
N GLU A 24 -0.97 -5.01 3.45
CA GLU A 24 -2.00 -6.01 3.73
C GLU A 24 -3.40 -5.41 3.56
N LYS A 25 -3.61 -4.20 4.09
CA LYS A 25 -4.92 -3.53 4.05
C LYS A 25 -5.39 -3.22 2.64
N TYR A 26 -4.46 -2.86 1.75
CA TYR A 26 -4.75 -2.46 0.37
C TYR A 26 -4.18 -3.44 -0.66
N ALA A 27 -3.97 -4.71 -0.29
CA ALA A 27 -3.41 -5.74 -1.15
C ALA A 27 -4.11 -5.81 -2.52
N ALA A 28 -5.45 -5.86 -2.52
CA ALA A 28 -6.24 -5.93 -3.75
C ALA A 28 -6.05 -4.72 -4.68
N GLU A 29 -5.92 -3.51 -4.12
CA GLU A 29 -5.66 -2.30 -4.90
C GLU A 29 -4.24 -2.33 -5.49
N LEU A 30 -3.26 -2.79 -4.71
CA LEU A 30 -1.87 -2.91 -5.15
C LEU A 30 -1.71 -3.98 -6.23
N ASP A 31 -2.37 -5.12 -6.10
CA ASP A 31 -2.35 -6.19 -7.09
C ASP A 31 -3.00 -5.75 -8.41
N TYR A 32 -4.12 -5.02 -8.32
CA TYR A 32 -4.74 -4.41 -9.50
C TYR A 32 -3.79 -3.43 -10.19
N LEU A 33 -3.19 -2.50 -9.43
CA LEU A 33 -2.24 -1.52 -9.98
C LEU A 33 -1.03 -2.22 -10.61
N GLU A 34 -0.50 -3.28 -9.99
CA GLU A 34 0.62 -4.04 -10.56
C GLU A 34 0.23 -4.75 -11.86
N SER A 35 -1.03 -5.20 -12.00
CA SER A 35 -1.50 -5.89 -13.20
C SER A 35 -1.61 -5.00 -14.44
N ILE A 36 -1.78 -3.68 -14.24
CA ILE A 36 -1.92 -2.69 -15.32
C ILE A 36 -0.67 -1.81 -15.50
N ASP A 37 0.41 -2.10 -14.77
CA ASP A 37 1.60 -1.26 -14.75
C ASP A 37 2.56 -1.54 -15.91
N ASP A 38 2.45 -0.73 -16.96
CA ASP A 38 3.37 -0.76 -18.10
C ASP A 38 4.56 0.22 -17.97
N GLY A 39 4.69 0.90 -16.83
CA GLY A 39 5.68 1.94 -16.61
C GLY A 39 7.09 1.44 -16.28
N PRO A 40 8.14 2.25 -16.48
CA PRO A 40 9.48 1.94 -16.00
C PRO A 40 9.51 1.93 -14.46
N ARG A 41 10.09 0.86 -13.90
CA ARG A 41 10.19 0.63 -12.46
C ARG A 41 11.64 0.80 -11.99
N PRO A 42 11.89 1.64 -10.97
CA PRO A 42 13.19 1.70 -10.31
C PRO A 42 13.60 0.34 -9.72
N PHE A 43 14.91 0.16 -9.50
CA PHE A 43 15.44 -1.06 -8.90
C PHE A 43 14.80 -1.28 -7.52
N THR A 44 14.34 -2.50 -7.22
CA THR A 44 13.60 -2.92 -6.01
C THR A 44 12.12 -2.49 -5.90
N TRP A 45 11.55 -1.79 -6.90
CA TRP A 45 10.16 -1.36 -6.83
C TRP A 45 9.22 -2.34 -7.56
N ARG A 46 8.05 -2.61 -6.96
CA ARG A 46 6.97 -3.40 -7.59
C ARG A 46 6.15 -2.58 -8.59
N LEU A 47 5.93 -1.31 -8.26
CA LEU A 47 5.12 -0.34 -9.02
C LEU A 47 5.97 0.79 -9.59
N SER A 48 5.50 1.37 -10.69
CA SER A 48 6.07 2.55 -11.32
C SER A 48 5.76 3.82 -10.50
N PRO A 49 6.60 4.86 -10.57
CA PRO A 49 6.37 6.13 -9.88
C PRO A 49 4.97 6.73 -10.12
N ARG A 50 4.43 6.54 -11.32
CA ARG A 50 3.08 6.99 -11.68
C ARG A 50 2.02 6.26 -10.87
N LEU A 51 2.06 4.93 -10.80
CA LEU A 51 1.05 4.17 -10.06
C LEU A 51 1.21 4.27 -8.55
N VAL A 52 2.43 4.46 -8.04
CA VAL A 52 2.65 4.81 -6.62
C VAL A 52 1.96 6.13 -6.29
N ARG A 53 2.05 7.14 -7.16
CA ARG A 53 1.35 8.41 -6.98
C ARG A 53 -0.17 8.21 -6.93
N VAL A 54 -0.73 7.43 -7.86
CA VAL A 54 -2.17 7.12 -7.91
C VAL A 54 -2.61 6.35 -6.66
N PHE A 55 -1.80 5.39 -6.19
CA PHE A 55 -2.07 4.65 -4.96
C PHE A 55 -2.22 5.58 -3.74
N VAL A 56 -1.33 6.56 -3.60
CA VAL A 56 -1.27 7.46 -2.44
C VAL A 56 -2.30 8.60 -2.52
N LEU A 57 -2.37 9.27 -3.68
CA LEU A 57 -3.22 10.45 -3.88
C LEU A 57 -4.64 10.11 -4.36
N GLY A 58 -4.88 8.85 -4.71
CA GLY A 58 -6.13 8.40 -5.32
C GLY A 58 -6.13 8.53 -6.83
N SER A 59 -7.05 7.82 -7.47
CA SER A 59 -7.28 7.89 -8.91
C SER A 59 -8.11 9.10 -9.29
N THR A 60 -7.78 9.71 -10.42
CA THR A 60 -8.59 10.75 -11.06
C THR A 60 -9.25 10.21 -12.33
N ALA A 61 -10.24 10.92 -12.86
CA ALA A 61 -10.88 10.56 -14.13
C ALA A 61 -9.88 10.51 -15.31
N ALA A 62 -8.75 11.22 -15.20
CA ALA A 62 -7.69 11.22 -16.21
C ALA A 62 -6.77 10.00 -16.15
N ASP A 63 -6.81 9.22 -15.06
CA ASP A 63 -5.97 8.02 -14.94
C ASP A 63 -6.57 6.81 -15.68
N GLU A 64 -7.83 6.92 -16.15
CA GLU A 64 -8.52 5.90 -16.96
C GLU A 64 -8.46 4.49 -16.36
N LEU A 65 -8.67 4.40 -15.04
CA LEU A 65 -8.66 3.12 -14.32
C LEU A 65 -10.05 2.50 -14.25
N ASP A 66 -10.13 1.19 -14.51
CA ASP A 66 -11.34 0.39 -14.34
C ASP A 66 -11.82 0.35 -12.87
N GLN A 67 -10.86 0.35 -11.94
CA GLN A 67 -11.14 0.38 -10.50
C GLN A 67 -10.69 1.71 -9.87
N PRO A 68 -11.59 2.45 -9.19
CA PRO A 68 -11.21 3.67 -8.50
C PRO A 68 -10.35 3.37 -7.28
N ILE A 69 -9.27 4.12 -7.13
CA ILE A 69 -8.32 4.03 -6.01
C ILE A 69 -8.65 5.14 -5.02
N THR A 70 -8.95 4.77 -3.78
CA THR A 70 -9.28 5.73 -2.72
C THR A 70 -8.05 6.57 -2.37
N GLN A 71 -8.21 7.86 -2.07
CA GLN A 71 -7.11 8.71 -1.60
C GLN A 71 -6.69 8.34 -0.17
N LYS A 72 -5.38 8.12 0.06
CA LYS A 72 -4.82 7.78 1.38
C LYS A 72 -4.15 8.97 2.04
N PHE A 73 -3.58 9.88 1.25
CA PHE A 73 -2.87 11.06 1.73
C PHE A 73 -3.68 12.33 1.47
N PHE A 74 -4.01 13.06 2.53
CA PHE A 74 -4.71 14.34 2.49
C PHE A 74 -3.74 15.46 2.88
N GLY A 75 -3.10 16.07 1.88
CA GLY A 75 -2.10 17.12 2.07
C GLY A 75 -1.62 17.67 0.72
N ASP A 76 -0.48 18.39 0.70
CA ASP A 76 0.10 18.90 -0.55
C ASP A 76 0.59 17.74 -1.45
N PRO A 77 -0.03 17.52 -2.63
CA PRO A 77 0.37 16.48 -3.58
C PRO A 77 1.84 16.58 -3.98
N ARG A 78 2.39 17.80 -4.02
CA ARG A 78 3.78 18.03 -4.43
C ARG A 78 4.77 17.41 -3.45
N THR A 79 4.40 17.23 -2.18
CA THR A 79 5.23 16.53 -1.20
C THR A 79 5.37 15.06 -1.54
N VAL A 80 4.26 14.41 -1.92
CA VAL A 80 4.26 13.01 -2.36
C VAL A 80 5.05 12.86 -3.66
N GLU A 81 4.84 13.75 -4.64
CA GLU A 81 5.54 13.72 -5.91
C GLU A 81 7.06 13.89 -5.75
N ARG A 82 7.51 14.86 -4.94
CA ARG A 82 8.93 15.03 -4.61
C ARG A 82 9.51 13.81 -3.91
N ALA A 83 8.74 13.18 -3.02
CA ALA A 83 9.19 12.00 -2.32
C ALA A 83 9.40 10.83 -3.28
N ILE A 84 8.45 10.60 -4.18
CA ILE A 84 8.53 9.56 -5.21
C ILE A 84 9.77 9.77 -6.10
N VAL A 85 9.99 10.98 -6.62
CA VAL A 85 11.14 11.26 -7.51
C VAL A 85 12.47 11.06 -6.80
N THR A 86 12.56 11.44 -5.52
CA THR A 86 13.79 11.28 -4.72
C THR A 86 14.09 9.80 -4.47
N LEU A 87 13.09 9.04 -4.02
CA LEU A 87 13.24 7.62 -3.70
C LEU A 87 13.45 6.77 -4.97
N ALA A 88 12.83 7.15 -6.09
CA ALA A 88 13.04 6.49 -7.38
C ALA A 88 14.49 6.64 -7.89
N SER A 89 15.23 7.61 -7.37
CA SER A 89 16.65 7.83 -7.64
C SER A 89 17.58 7.17 -6.62
N ASP A 90 17.06 6.30 -5.75
CA ASP A 90 17.80 5.64 -4.65
C ASP A 90 18.47 6.63 -3.67
N ARG A 91 17.86 7.82 -3.51
CA ARG A 91 18.32 8.84 -2.57
C ARG A 91 17.47 8.81 -1.30
N GLY A 92 18.13 8.96 -0.16
CA GLY A 92 17.45 9.19 1.11
C GLY A 92 16.68 10.51 1.13
N LEU A 93 15.57 10.55 1.85
CA LEU A 93 14.71 11.72 2.00
C LEU A 93 14.33 11.91 3.47
N LEU A 94 14.46 13.13 3.97
CA LEU A 94 13.91 13.55 5.27
C LEU A 94 12.88 14.65 5.03
N LEU A 95 11.62 14.38 5.37
CA LEU A 95 10.55 15.37 5.36
C LEU A 95 10.45 16.02 6.74
N ILE A 96 10.48 17.35 6.79
CA ILE A 96 10.36 18.13 8.02
C ILE A 96 9.18 19.09 7.85
N GLY A 97 8.26 19.07 8.82
CA GLY A 97 7.04 19.88 8.83
C GLY A 97 6.14 19.51 9.98
#